data_AF-D0DQT8-F1
#
_entry.id   AF-D0DQT8-F1
#
_cell.length_a   1.000
_cell.length_b   1.000
_cell.length_c   1.000
_cell.angle_alpha   90.00
_cell.angle_beta   90.00
_cell.angle_gamma   90.00
#
_symmetry.space_group_name_H-M   'P 1'
#
loop_
_entity.id
_entity.type
_entity.pdbx_description
1 polymer ?
#
loop_
_entity_poly.entity_id
_entity_poly.type
_entity_poly.pdbx_seq_one_letter_code
_entity_poly.pdbx_strand_id
1 'polypeptide(L)'
;MIYLTMVFVGIRRKRAKETRGSFSHGRSIEDRPAEISDRNTSGHFEADTVLSGKRKGQAVATFVERKSRLTIVKRLNGRDSTSMSKAILELANQLGDNLKALTVDHGKEFANYNLIEEQTGVPLYFAHAYSPHERGSNENRN
;
A
#
# COMPACT_ATOMS: atom_id res chain seq x y z
N MET A 1 11.49 -3.81 48.52
CA MET A 1 11.59 -3.24 47.16
C MET A 1 12.59 -4.06 46.37
N ILE A 2 12.13 -4.80 45.37
CA ILE A 2 12.96 -5.37 44.30
C ILE A 2 12.05 -5.50 43.08
N TYR A 3 12.25 -4.64 42.07
CA TYR A 3 11.60 -4.76 40.76
C TYR A 3 12.54 -5.51 39.83
N LEU A 4 12.07 -6.64 39.30
CA LEU A 4 12.75 -7.46 38.31
C LEU A 4 12.46 -6.92 36.91
N THR A 5 13.48 -6.36 36.24
CA THR A 5 13.38 -5.91 34.85
C THR A 5 13.71 -7.07 33.91
N MET A 6 12.73 -7.62 33.19
CA MET A 6 12.95 -8.54 32.08
C MET A 6 13.36 -7.75 30.83
N VAL A 7 14.59 -7.94 30.37
CA VAL A 7 15.08 -7.41 29.08
C VAL A 7 14.70 -8.39 27.96
N PHE A 8 13.82 -7.98 27.04
CA PHE A 8 13.56 -8.72 25.81
C PHE A 8 14.72 -8.53 24.83
N VAL A 9 15.52 -9.58 24.61
CA VAL A 9 16.52 -9.61 23.54
C VAL A 9 15.79 -9.87 22.21
N GLY A 10 15.71 -8.83 21.37
CA GLY A 10 15.11 -8.93 20.04
C GLY A 10 15.89 -9.88 19.12
N ILE A 11 15.30 -11.04 18.79
CA ILE A 11 15.85 -11.97 17.82
C ILE A 11 15.77 -11.33 16.42
N ARG A 12 16.90 -10.83 15.90
CA ARG A 12 17.03 -10.42 14.49
C ARG A 12 17.02 -11.66 13.59
N ARG A 13 15.86 -12.01 13.02
CA ARG A 13 15.80 -12.97 11.90
C ARG A 13 16.44 -12.34 10.66
N LYS A 14 17.50 -12.95 10.11
CA LYS A 14 18.03 -12.59 8.79
C LYS A 14 16.92 -12.74 7.75
N ARG A 15 16.48 -11.63 7.14
CA ARG A 15 15.52 -11.65 6.03
C ARG A 15 16.13 -12.41 4.86
N ALA A 16 15.35 -13.32 4.27
CA ALA A 16 15.72 -14.02 3.06
C ALA A 16 15.95 -13.00 1.92
N LYS A 17 16.96 -13.26 1.07
CA LYS A 17 17.26 -12.42 -0.10
C LYS A 17 16.03 -12.38 -1.00
N GLU A 18 15.49 -11.19 -1.24
CA GLU A 18 14.27 -11.00 -2.02
C GLU A 18 14.54 -11.36 -3.49
N THR A 19 13.77 -12.31 -4.03
CA THR A 19 13.84 -12.79 -5.42
C THR A 19 12.77 -12.19 -6.32
N ARG A 20 12.10 -11.13 -5.87
CA ARG A 20 11.10 -10.42 -6.68
C ARG A 20 11.84 -9.44 -7.58
N GLY A 21 12.02 -9.81 -8.84
CA GLY A 21 12.63 -8.94 -9.85
C GLY A 21 12.01 -7.54 -9.87
N SER A 22 12.84 -6.52 -10.13
CA SER A 22 12.39 -5.13 -10.14
C SER A 22 11.38 -4.90 -11.26
N PHE A 23 10.12 -4.65 -10.89
CA PHE A 23 9.10 -4.24 -11.83
C PHE A 23 9.19 -2.71 -11.98
N SER A 24 9.79 -2.25 -13.07
CA SER A 24 10.23 -0.86 -13.27
C SER A 24 9.48 -0.15 -14.41
N HIS A 25 8.16 0.01 -14.32
CA HIS A 25 7.43 0.75 -15.36
C HIS A 25 6.50 1.87 -14.85
N GLY A 26 6.20 1.95 -13.56
CA GLY A 26 5.29 2.97 -13.02
C GLY A 26 5.92 4.30 -12.64
N ARG A 27 5.07 5.31 -12.45
CA ARG A 27 5.45 6.66 -11.99
C ARG A 27 6.06 6.61 -10.59
N SER A 28 7.20 7.26 -10.38
CA SER A 28 7.90 7.26 -9.09
C SER A 28 7.13 8.09 -8.06
N ILE A 29 7.27 7.76 -6.78
CA ILE A 29 6.78 8.62 -5.69
C ILE A 29 7.46 10.00 -5.67
N GLU A 30 8.64 10.14 -6.28
CA GLU A 30 9.32 11.42 -6.46
C GLU A 30 8.58 12.36 -7.41
N ASP A 31 7.85 11.82 -8.39
CA ASP A 31 7.04 12.59 -9.34
C ASP A 31 5.71 13.07 -8.71
N ARG A 32 5.47 12.73 -7.44
CA ARG A 32 4.22 13.02 -6.76
C ARG A 32 4.16 14.51 -6.36
N PRO A 33 3.08 15.23 -6.72
CA PRO A 33 2.88 16.60 -6.27
C PRO A 33 3.00 16.72 -4.74
N ALA A 34 3.66 17.79 -4.27
CA ALA A 34 3.93 18.02 -2.84
C ALA A 34 2.65 18.03 -1.99
N GLU A 35 1.53 18.52 -2.54
CA GLU A 35 0.21 18.53 -1.90
C GLU A 35 -0.24 17.14 -1.41
N ILE A 36 0.15 16.07 -2.10
CA ILE A 36 -0.19 14.69 -1.74
C ILE A 36 0.67 14.20 -0.55
N SER A 37 1.89 14.70 -0.46
CA SER A 37 2.83 14.38 0.62
C SER A 37 2.42 15.03 1.93
N ASP A 38 1.90 16.26 1.88
CA ASP A 38 1.57 17.08 3.07
C ASP A 38 0.32 16.62 3.83
N ARG A 39 -0.45 15.66 3.29
CA ARG A 39 -1.68 15.08 3.90
C ARG A 39 -2.76 16.12 4.25
N ASN A 40 -2.72 17.28 3.60
CA ASN A 40 -3.65 18.38 3.86
C ASN A 40 -4.95 18.24 3.05
N THR A 41 -4.92 17.48 1.97
CA THR A 41 -6.06 17.20 1.09
C THR A 41 -6.56 15.77 1.27
N SER A 42 -7.88 15.59 1.22
CA SER A 42 -8.48 14.26 1.19
C SER A 42 -8.46 13.67 -0.22
N GLY A 43 -8.52 12.35 -0.29
CA GLY A 43 -8.70 11.60 -1.52
C GLY A 43 -7.43 10.97 -2.07
N HIS A 44 -6.35 11.03 -1.30
CA HIS A 44 -5.10 10.33 -1.63
C HIS A 44 -5.02 9.06 -0.79
N PHE A 45 -4.99 7.92 -1.46
CA PHE A 45 -5.05 6.62 -0.81
C PHE A 45 -3.74 5.86 -0.97
N GLU A 46 -3.40 5.05 0.02
CA GLU A 46 -2.37 4.02 -0.05
C GLU A 46 -3.02 2.66 -0.19
N ALA A 47 -2.53 1.84 -1.12
CA ALA A 47 -2.99 0.47 -1.28
C ALA A 47 -1.93 -0.53 -0.80
N ASP A 48 -2.41 -1.60 -0.17
CA ASP A 48 -1.60 -2.73 0.27
C ASP A 48 -2.36 -4.05 0.15
N THR A 49 -1.62 -5.16 0.10
CA THR A 49 -2.18 -6.51 0.09
C THR A 49 -1.88 -7.23 1.39
N VAL A 50 -2.91 -7.53 2.17
CA VAL A 50 -2.79 -8.30 3.41
C VAL A 50 -3.22 -9.75 3.19
N LEU A 51 -2.39 -10.71 3.62
CA LEU A 51 -2.72 -12.12 3.60
C LEU A 51 -3.57 -12.49 4.82
N SER A 52 -4.71 -13.16 4.59
CA SER A 52 -5.52 -13.71 5.66
C SER A 52 -4.89 -15.01 6.18
N GLY A 53 -4.41 -15.01 7.42
CA GLY A 53 -3.82 -16.19 8.06
C GLY A 53 -4.81 -17.34 8.32
N LYS A 54 -6.12 -17.14 8.12
CA LYS A 54 -7.17 -18.12 8.47
C LYS A 54 -7.37 -19.21 7.42
N ARG A 55 -7.10 -18.94 6.13
CA ARG A 55 -7.24 -19.91 5.03
C ARG A 55 -6.19 -19.64 3.95
N LYS A 56 -5.49 -20.68 3.48
CA LYS A 56 -4.53 -20.56 2.37
C LYS A 56 -5.21 -19.90 1.15
N GLY A 57 -4.55 -18.89 0.59
CA GLY A 57 -5.00 -18.20 -0.63
C GLY A 57 -5.98 -17.04 -0.44
N GLN A 58 -6.47 -16.77 0.78
CA GLN A 58 -7.29 -15.58 1.01
C GLN A 58 -6.41 -14.34 1.21
N ALA A 59 -6.63 -13.33 0.39
CA ALA A 59 -6.01 -12.02 0.51
C ALA A 59 -7.09 -10.93 0.59
N VAL A 60 -6.72 -9.79 1.16
CA VAL A 60 -7.55 -8.58 1.17
C VAL A 60 -6.70 -7.42 0.68
N ALA A 61 -7.30 -6.53 -0.09
CA ALA A 61 -6.74 -5.23 -0.40
C ALA A 61 -7.18 -4.25 0.69
N THR A 62 -6.24 -3.47 1.20
CA THR A 62 -6.51 -2.38 2.12
C THR A 62 -6.20 -1.05 1.43
N PHE A 63 -7.13 -0.11 1.52
CA PHE A 63 -7.00 1.25 0.98
C PHE A 63 -7.11 2.23 2.13
N VAL A 64 -6.01 2.93 2.44
CA VAL A 64 -5.93 3.86 3.56
C VAL A 64 -5.85 5.28 3.04
N GLU A 65 -6.81 6.13 3.41
CA GLU A 65 -6.82 7.55 3.06
C GLU A 65 -5.78 8.29 3.91
N ARG A 66 -4.87 9.04 3.27
CA ARG A 66 -3.68 9.59 3.94
C ARG A 66 -3.98 10.67 4.97
N LYS A 67 -5.05 11.46 4.81
CA LYS A 67 -5.42 12.55 5.72
C LYS A 67 -6.22 12.07 6.94
N SER A 68 -7.38 11.49 6.70
CA SER A 68 -8.38 11.02 7.67
C SER A 68 -8.05 9.66 8.28
N ARG A 69 -7.18 8.86 7.63
CA ARG A 69 -6.89 7.46 7.99
C ARG A 69 -8.09 6.53 7.84
N LEU A 70 -9.14 6.95 7.11
CA LEU A 70 -10.22 6.07 6.71
C LEU A 70 -9.64 4.85 5.98
N THR A 71 -10.01 3.66 6.44
CA THR A 71 -9.54 2.39 5.86
C THR A 71 -10.70 1.66 5.22
N ILE A 72 -10.56 1.36 3.93
CA ILE A 72 -11.49 0.54 3.15
C ILE A 72 -10.81 -0.80 2.89
N VAL A 73 -11.52 -1.90 3.16
CA VAL A 73 -11.00 -3.26 2.96
C VAL A 73 -11.85 -3.99 1.94
N LYS A 74 -11.23 -4.52 0.88
CA LYS A 74 -11.88 -5.34 -0.14
C LYS A 74 -11.28 -6.74 -0.14
N ARG A 75 -12.14 -7.75 -0.22
CA ARG A 75 -11.69 -9.14 -0.32
C ARG A 75 -11.18 -9.42 -1.73
N LEU A 76 -10.03 -10.06 -1.84
CA LEU A 76 -9.47 -10.51 -3.11
C LEU A 76 -9.72 -12.00 -3.33
N ASN A 77 -9.92 -12.37 -4.59
CA ASN A 77 -10.04 -13.77 -5.01
C ASN A 77 -8.67 -14.45 -5.22
N GLY A 78 -7.61 -13.65 -5.30
CA GLY A 78 -6.22 -14.09 -5.46
C GLY A 78 -5.25 -12.96 -5.13
N ARG A 79 -3.94 -13.26 -5.15
CA ARG A 79 -2.85 -12.28 -4.94
C ARG A 79 -2.24 -11.80 -6.26
N ASP A 80 -2.98 -11.97 -7.35
CA ASP A 80 -2.57 -11.58 -8.69
C ASP A 80 -2.99 -10.14 -9.02
N SER A 81 -2.40 -9.60 -10.08
CA SER A 81 -2.69 -8.25 -10.55
C SER A 81 -4.12 -8.08 -11.02
N THR A 82 -4.72 -9.10 -11.62
CA THR A 82 -6.12 -9.08 -12.05
C THR A 82 -7.08 -8.84 -10.89
N SER A 83 -6.88 -9.56 -9.78
CA SER A 83 -7.69 -9.44 -8.57
C SER A 83 -7.54 -8.06 -7.94
N MET A 84 -6.31 -7.54 -7.85
CA MET A 84 -6.04 -6.21 -7.30
C MET A 84 -6.62 -5.10 -8.19
N SER A 85 -6.43 -5.17 -9.51
CA SER A 85 -7.01 -4.21 -10.46
C SER A 85 -8.52 -4.14 -10.33
N LYS A 86 -9.21 -5.29 -10.24
CA LYS A 86 -10.66 -5.29 -10.04
C LYS A 86 -11.06 -4.56 -8.76
N ALA A 87 -10.36 -4.82 -7.64
CA ALA A 87 -10.65 -4.14 -6.38
C ALA A 87 -10.43 -2.61 -6.46
N ILE A 88 -9.40 -2.17 -7.18
CA ILE A 88 -9.12 -0.75 -7.39
C ILE A 88 -10.18 -0.10 -8.29
N LEU A 89 -10.59 -0.76 -9.37
CA LEU A 89 -11.65 -0.25 -10.26
C LEU A 89 -12.99 -0.11 -9.52
N GLU A 90 -13.34 -1.09 -8.69
CA GLU A 90 -14.53 -0.99 -7.83
C GLU A 90 -14.40 0.14 -6.80
N LEU A 91 -13.20 0.37 -6.24
CA LEU A 91 -12.96 1.48 -5.34
C LEU A 91 -13.14 2.83 -6.06
N ALA A 92 -12.56 2.96 -7.25
CA ALA A 92 -12.67 4.18 -8.07
C ALA A 92 -14.13 4.47 -8.42
N ASN A 93 -14.91 3.45 -8.80
CA ASN A 93 -16.35 3.61 -9.04
C ASN A 93 -17.11 4.06 -7.77
N GLN A 94 -16.78 3.48 -6.61
CA GLN A 94 -17.42 3.84 -5.34
C GLN A 94 -17.10 5.25 -4.86
N LEU A 95 -15.87 5.73 -5.07
CA LEU A 95 -15.42 7.01 -4.56
C LEU A 95 -15.58 8.16 -5.57
N GLY A 96 -15.58 7.87 -6.88
CA GLY A 96 -15.56 8.86 -7.94
C GLY A 96 -14.41 9.85 -7.76
N ASP A 97 -14.74 11.15 -7.82
CA ASP A 97 -13.78 12.25 -7.65
C ASP A 97 -13.12 12.31 -6.27
N ASN A 98 -13.61 11.53 -5.30
CA ASN A 98 -12.96 11.39 -3.99
C ASN A 98 -11.72 10.50 -4.03
N LEU A 99 -11.43 9.79 -5.13
CA LEU A 99 -10.18 9.08 -5.34
C LEU A 99 -9.27 9.87 -6.29
N LYS A 100 -8.36 10.65 -5.73
CA LYS A 100 -7.48 11.57 -6.48
C LYS A 100 -6.13 10.95 -6.87
N ALA A 101 -5.58 10.07 -6.04
CA ALA A 101 -4.32 9.38 -6.32
C ALA A 101 -4.19 8.12 -5.48
N LEU A 102 -3.43 7.15 -6.00
CA LEU A 102 -3.07 5.93 -5.30
C LEU A 102 -1.55 5.83 -5.15
N THR A 103 -1.08 5.50 -3.94
CA THR A 103 0.32 5.15 -3.68
C THR A 103 0.43 3.66 -3.36
N VAL A 104 1.33 2.96 -4.05
CA VAL A 104 1.51 1.50 -3.99
C VAL A 104 2.99 1.15 -3.80
N ASP A 105 3.29 -0.10 -3.44
CA ASP A 105 4.64 -0.63 -3.57
C ASP A 105 4.88 -1.28 -4.93
N HIS A 106 6.11 -1.74 -5.20
CA HIS A 106 6.46 -2.49 -6.40
C HIS A 106 6.00 -3.97 -6.36
N GLY A 107 4.91 -4.26 -5.63
CA GLY A 107 4.28 -5.58 -5.59
C GLY A 107 3.81 -6.02 -6.98
N LYS A 108 3.89 -7.33 -7.26
CA LYS A 108 3.46 -7.91 -8.55
C LYS A 108 1.96 -7.78 -8.76
N GLU A 109 1.20 -7.66 -7.68
CA GLU A 109 -0.23 -7.32 -7.69
C GLU A 109 -0.53 -5.96 -8.35
N PHE A 110 0.46 -5.06 -8.48
CA PHE A 110 0.29 -3.76 -9.14
C PHE A 110 0.81 -3.73 -10.58
N ALA A 111 1.15 -4.89 -11.16
CA ALA A 111 1.70 -4.97 -12.52
C ALA A 111 0.79 -4.40 -13.62
N ASN A 112 -0.53 -4.34 -13.38
CA ASN A 112 -1.53 -3.82 -14.32
C ASN A 112 -1.89 -2.33 -14.06
N TYR A 113 -1.00 -1.55 -13.44
CA TYR A 113 -1.27 -0.14 -13.09
C TYR A 113 -1.67 0.72 -14.30
N ASN A 114 -1.07 0.53 -15.47
CA ASN A 114 -1.42 1.28 -16.69
C ASN A 114 -2.91 1.17 -17.03
N LEU A 115 -3.48 -0.04 -16.95
CA LEU A 115 -4.90 -0.28 -17.21
C LEU A 115 -5.79 0.43 -16.19
N ILE A 116 -5.35 0.48 -14.93
CA ILE A 116 -6.07 1.18 -13.86
C ILE A 116 -6.07 2.68 -14.15
N GLU A 117 -4.91 3.27 -14.47
CA GLU A 117 -4.82 4.70 -14.79
C GLU A 117 -5.66 5.04 -16.03
N GLU A 118 -5.63 4.22 -17.08
CA GLU A 118 -6.42 4.41 -18.30
C GLU A 118 -7.93 4.39 -18.03
N GLN A 119 -8.41 3.44 -17.24
CA GLN A 119 -9.85 3.29 -16.99
C GLN A 119 -10.42 4.27 -15.96
N THR A 120 -9.59 4.76 -15.04
CA THR A 120 -10.06 5.59 -13.93
C THR A 120 -9.63 7.04 -14.01
N GLY A 121 -8.58 7.34 -14.79
CA GLY A 121 -7.89 8.63 -14.76
C GLY A 121 -7.12 8.91 -13.46
N VAL A 122 -7.11 7.97 -12.51
CA VAL A 122 -6.46 8.14 -11.21
C VAL A 122 -4.97 7.81 -11.33
N PRO A 123 -4.05 8.74 -11.01
CA PRO A 123 -2.62 8.47 -11.07
C PRO A 123 -2.17 7.51 -9.96
N LEU A 124 -1.31 6.56 -10.32
CA LEU A 124 -0.66 5.61 -9.43
C LEU A 124 0.82 5.96 -9.26
N TYR A 125 1.28 6.05 -8.02
CA TYR A 125 2.66 6.35 -7.63
C TYR A 125 3.28 5.16 -6.90
N PHE A 126 4.49 4.77 -7.28
CA PHE A 126 5.23 3.67 -6.68
C PHE A 126 6.24 4.18 -5.64
N ALA A 127 6.08 3.76 -4.39
CA ALA A 127 7.00 4.07 -3.30
C ALA A 127 8.34 3.35 -3.48
N HIS A 128 9.42 3.92 -2.95
CA HIS A 128 10.74 3.30 -3.04
C HIS A 128 10.75 1.94 -2.30
N ALA A 129 11.49 0.99 -2.86
CA ALA A 129 11.72 -0.28 -2.21
C ALA A 129 12.39 -0.05 -0.84
N TYR A 130 11.91 -0.73 0.20
CA TYR A 130 12.43 -0.63 1.57
C TYR A 130 12.22 0.73 2.27
N SER A 131 11.36 1.60 1.76
CA SER A 131 10.99 2.89 2.37
C SER A 131 9.55 2.90 2.91
N PRO A 132 9.23 2.18 4.01
CA PRO A 132 7.88 2.14 4.56
C PRO A 132 7.36 3.52 5.01
N HIS A 133 8.25 4.45 5.37
CA HIS A 133 7.88 5.79 5.83
C HIS A 133 7.21 6.65 4.74
N GLU A 134 7.46 6.37 3.46
CA GLU A 134 6.88 7.10 2.32
C GLU A 134 5.41 6.73 2.08
N ARG A 135 5.05 5.50 2.45
CA ARG A 135 3.69 4.95 2.53
C ARG A 135 3.01 5.29 3.86
N GLY A 136 3.54 6.20 4.66
CA GLY A 136 2.94 6.56 5.94
C GLY A 136 3.91 6.50 7.12
N SER A 137 4.33 7.66 7.64
CA SER A 137 4.97 7.76 8.97
C SER A 137 4.19 6.97 10.03
N ASN A 138 4.76 5.83 10.41
CA ASN A 138 4.62 5.26 11.75
C ASN A 138 5.95 4.61 12.16
N GLU A 139 6.98 5.41 12.45
CA GLU A 139 8.08 5.04 13.36
C GLU A 139 8.71 6.30 14.01
N ASN A 140 7.90 7.20 14.58
CA ASN A 140 8.41 8.23 15.48
C ASN A 140 7.42 8.46 16.63
N ARG A 141 7.26 7.40 17.42
CA ARG A 141 6.94 7.44 18.85
C ARG A 141 7.70 6.29 19.51
N ASN A 142 8.98 6.53 19.76
CA ASN A 142 9.66 6.06 20.96
C ASN A 142 10.65 7.13 21.40
#